data_AF-A0A6V7LMU4-F1
#
_entry.id   AF-A0A6V7LMU4-F1
#
_cell.length_a   1.000
_cell.length_b   1.000
_cell.length_c   1.000
_cell.angle_alpha   90.00
_cell.angle_beta   90.00
_cell.angle_gamma   90.00
#
_symmetry.space_group_name_H-M   'P 1'
#
loop_
_entity.id
_entity.type
_entity.pdbx_description
1 polymer ?
#
loop_
_entity_poly.entity_id
_entity_poly.type
_entity_poly.pdbx_seq_one_letter_code
_entity_poly.pdbx_strand_id
1 'polypeptide(L)'
;VVTGGQYDIDVTLQAPNNEVIYRQVKTQFDSHTFVAAQTGQYTACFSNEFSTFSHKLVYMDFQVGDEHALQGLEEHVTVMTQ
;
A
#
# COMPACT_ATOMS: atom_id res chain seq x y z
N VAL A 1 -8.10 7.56 1.95
CA VAL A 1 -8.43 8.42 3.12
C VAL A 1 -9.91 8.27 3.39
N VAL A 2 -10.30 7.91 4.62
CA VAL A 2 -11.68 7.45 4.86
C VAL A 2 -12.63 8.55 5.33
N THR A 3 -12.21 9.58 6.09
CA THR A 3 -13.04 10.76 6.40
C THR A 3 -12.22 11.93 6.97
N GLY A 4 -12.63 13.18 6.70
CA GLY A 4 -12.19 14.40 7.41
C GLY A 4 -11.30 15.38 6.60
N GLY A 5 -11.91 16.44 6.03
CA GLY A 5 -11.21 17.54 5.35
C GLY A 5 -10.73 17.21 3.92
N GLN A 6 -10.22 18.23 3.19
CA GLN A 6 -9.58 18.00 1.88
C GLN A 6 -8.55 16.89 2.03
N TYR A 7 -8.78 15.82 1.28
CA TYR A 7 -8.23 14.47 1.41
C TYR A 7 -6.74 14.38 1.03
N ASP A 8 -5.94 15.34 1.48
CA ASP A 8 -4.57 15.55 1.07
C ASP A 8 -3.65 14.88 2.10
N ILE A 9 -3.11 13.70 1.78
CA ILE A 9 -1.94 13.15 2.47
C ILE A 9 -0.77 13.09 1.50
N ASP A 10 0.42 13.29 2.03
CA ASP A 10 1.65 13.08 1.28
C ASP A 10 2.20 11.70 1.64
N VAL A 11 2.49 10.90 0.64
CA VAL A 11 3.02 9.55 0.78
C VAL A 11 4.43 9.54 0.19
N THR A 12 5.38 8.97 0.90
CA THR A 12 6.74 8.75 0.41
C THR A 12 7.19 7.35 0.77
N LEU A 13 7.74 6.63 -0.20
CA LEU A 13 8.33 5.32 -0.02
C LEU A 13 9.82 5.40 -0.34
N GLN A 14 10.62 4.94 0.60
CA GLN A 14 12.08 4.95 0.54
C GLN A 14 12.65 3.54 0.54
N ALA A 15 13.66 3.33 -0.29
CA ALA A 15 14.47 2.13 -0.31
C ALA A 15 15.53 2.12 0.81
N PRO A 16 16.18 0.98 1.09
CA PRO A 16 17.14 0.88 2.19
C PRO A 16 18.38 1.77 2.04
N ASN A 17 18.66 2.24 0.83
CA ASN A 17 19.71 3.23 0.51
C ASN A 17 19.25 4.69 0.70
N ASN A 18 18.05 4.92 1.24
CA ASN A 18 17.36 6.22 1.36
C ASN A 18 16.91 6.83 0.02
N GLU A 19 16.95 6.07 -1.07
CA GLU A 19 16.40 6.51 -2.35
C GLU A 19 14.88 6.57 -2.28
N VAL A 20 14.28 7.67 -2.75
CA VAL A 20 12.82 7.81 -2.82
C VAL A 20 12.34 7.09 -4.07
N ILE A 21 11.76 5.91 -3.89
CA ILE A 21 11.26 5.08 -4.99
C ILE A 21 9.83 5.46 -5.40
N TYR A 22 9.07 6.08 -4.51
CA TYR A 22 7.75 6.58 -4.81
C TYR A 22 7.41 7.77 -3.92
N ARG A 23 6.81 8.82 -4.50
CA ARG A 23 6.38 10.02 -3.77
C ARG A 23 5.14 10.58 -4.42
N GLN A 24 4.11 10.76 -3.61
CA GLN A 24 2.85 11.34 -4.04
C GLN A 24 2.42 12.42 -3.06
N VAL A 25 2.00 13.55 -3.60
CA VAL A 25 1.57 14.73 -2.82
C VAL A 25 0.08 14.89 -3.01
N LYS A 26 -0.64 15.23 -1.94
CA LYS A 26 -2.10 15.46 -1.94
C LYS A 26 -2.89 14.30 -2.58
N THR A 27 -2.62 13.06 -2.17
CA THR A 27 -3.32 11.89 -2.68
C THR A 27 -4.38 11.37 -1.71
N GLN A 28 -5.52 10.93 -2.26
CA GLN A 28 -6.63 10.39 -1.49
C GLN A 28 -6.60 8.86 -1.42
N PHE A 29 -6.23 8.24 -2.54
CA PHE A 29 -6.12 6.81 -2.75
C PHE A 29 -5.06 6.58 -3.81
N ASP A 30 -4.16 5.64 -3.58
CA ASP A 30 -3.28 5.14 -4.63
C ASP A 30 -2.90 3.69 -4.34
N SER A 31 -2.52 2.97 -5.38
CA SER A 31 -1.95 1.62 -5.33
C SER A 31 -0.67 1.62 -6.16
N HIS A 32 0.47 1.39 -5.50
CA HIS A 32 1.76 1.36 -6.16
C HIS A 32 2.45 0.01 -5.99
N THR A 33 2.75 -0.64 -7.10
CA THR A 33 3.49 -1.90 -7.14
C THR A 33 4.89 -1.64 -7.68
N PHE A 34 5.90 -2.13 -6.96
CA PHE A 34 7.30 -2.01 -7.37
C PHE A 34 8.05 -3.31 -7.09
N VAL A 35 9.14 -3.52 -7.82
CA VAL A 35 10.07 -4.63 -7.56
C VAL A 35 11.19 -4.13 -6.65
N ALA A 36 11.42 -4.84 -5.54
CA ALA A 36 12.51 -4.52 -4.62
C ALA A 36 13.87 -4.76 -5.28
N ALA A 37 14.56 -3.67 -5.66
CA ALA A 37 15.87 -3.73 -6.32
C ALA A 37 17.01 -4.21 -5.38
N GLN A 38 16.83 -4.07 -4.07
CA GLN A 38 17.85 -4.40 -3.08
C GLN A 38 17.23 -4.96 -1.80
N THR A 39 17.93 -5.89 -1.16
CA THR A 39 17.51 -6.43 0.15
C THR A 39 17.72 -5.38 1.23
N GLY A 40 16.71 -5.20 2.09
CA GLY A 40 16.81 -4.33 3.27
C GLY A 40 15.45 -3.80 3.71
N GLN A 41 15.48 -2.80 4.59
CA GLN A 41 14.29 -2.14 5.11
C GLN A 41 13.80 -1.04 4.16
N TYR A 42 12.52 -1.13 3.78
CA TYR A 42 11.82 -0.08 3.06
C TYR A 42 10.97 0.74 4.04
N THR A 43 10.92 2.05 3.85
CA THR A 43 10.24 2.98 4.76
C THR A 43 9.11 3.70 4.02
N ALA A 44 7.88 3.51 4.48
CA ALA A 44 6.71 4.24 4.01
C ALA A 44 6.34 5.35 5.01
N CYS A 45 6.34 6.60 4.55
CA CYS A 45 6.05 7.80 5.31
C CYS A 45 4.72 8.41 4.85
N PHE A 46 3.84 8.71 5.80
CA PHE A 46 2.58 9.40 5.56
C PHE A 46 2.59 10.72 6.33
N SER A 47 2.66 11.84 5.60
CA SER A 47 2.66 13.18 6.19
C SER A 47 1.27 13.80 6.11
N ASN A 48 0.86 14.43 7.21
CA ASN A 48 -0.34 15.24 7.32
C ASN A 48 0.06 16.66 7.73
N GLU A 49 0.74 17.36 6.84
CA GLU A 49 1.23 18.71 7.10
C GLU A 49 0.11 19.77 6.99
N PHE A 50 -0.98 19.47 6.27
CA PHE A 50 -1.94 20.50 5.84
C PHE A 50 -3.29 20.50 6.59
N SER A 51 -3.68 19.43 7.29
CA SER A 51 -5.02 19.37 7.92
C SER A 51 -4.98 19.64 9.41
N THR A 52 -4.91 20.92 9.76
CA THR A 52 -4.87 21.43 11.14
C THR A 52 -6.20 21.29 11.90
N PHE A 53 -7.27 20.76 11.28
CA PHE A 53 -8.61 20.77 11.88
C PHE A 53 -9.29 19.39 12.00
N SER A 54 -8.72 18.31 11.47
CA SER A 54 -9.39 16.99 11.52
C SER A 54 -8.40 15.82 11.51
N HIS A 55 -8.70 14.79 12.30
CA HIS A 55 -7.97 13.52 12.27
C HIS A 55 -8.15 12.85 10.89
N LYS A 56 -7.07 12.32 10.32
CA LYS A 56 -7.10 11.54 9.07
C LYS A 56 -7.01 10.05 9.37
N LEU A 57 -7.91 9.26 8.78
CA LEU A 57 -7.84 7.81 8.79
C LEU A 57 -7.24 7.32 7.47
N VAL A 58 -6.06 6.71 7.55
CA VAL A 58 -5.34 6.11 6.43
C VAL A 58 -5.51 4.59 6.52
N TYR A 59 -6.11 4.00 5.49
CA TYR A 59 -6.10 2.57 5.28
C TYR A 59 -4.91 2.24 4.39
N MET A 60 -4.09 1.27 4.81
CA MET A 60 -2.90 0.83 4.07
C MET A 60 -2.87 -0.69 4.07
N ASP A 61 -2.47 -1.25 2.93
CA ASP A 61 -2.26 -2.66 2.73
C ASP A 61 -0.89 -2.86 2.06
N PHE A 62 -0.03 -3.67 2.66
CA PHE A 62 1.30 -3.98 2.14
C PHE A 62 1.34 -5.45 1.74
N GLN A 63 1.44 -5.69 0.44
CA GLN A 63 1.55 -7.04 -0.12
C GLN A 63 3.00 -7.27 -0.56
N VAL A 64 3.60 -8.37 -0.11
CA VAL A 64 4.98 -8.75 -0.41
C VAL A 64 5.02 -10.16 -0.95
N GLY A 65 5.53 -10.31 -2.18
CA GLY A 65 5.55 -11.58 -2.90
C GLY A 65 4.17 -11.93 -3.49
N ASP A 66 4.15 -13.02 -4.25
CA ASP A 66 2.88 -13.65 -4.62
C ASP A 66 2.26 -14.28 -3.38
N GLU A 67 0.96 -14.07 -3.18
CA GLU A 67 0.19 -14.83 -2.21
C GLU A 67 0.40 -16.32 -2.54
N HIS A 68 0.99 -17.08 -1.62
CA HIS A 68 1.07 -18.53 -1.79
C HIS A 68 -0.37 -19.01 -1.96
N ALA A 69 -0.71 -19.49 -3.16
CA ALA A 69 -1.98 -20.17 -3.37
C ALA A 69 -2.12 -21.19 -2.24
N LEU A 70 -3.22 -21.12 -1.49
CA LEU A 70 -3.50 -22.01 -0.38
C LEU A 70 -3.23 -23.45 -0.87
N GLN A 71 -2.16 -24.06 -0.35
CA GLN A 71 -1.76 -25.40 -0.73
C GLN A 71 -2.92 -26.35 -0.37
N GLY A 72 -3.67 -26.79 -1.38
CA GLY A 72 -4.77 -27.75 -1.21
C GLY A 72 -6.07 -27.49 -1.99
N LEU A 73 -6.20 -26.39 -2.74
CA LEU A 73 -7.43 -26.12 -3.53
C LEU A 73 -7.40 -26.61 -4.99
N GLU A 74 -6.30 -27.21 -5.46
CA GLU A 74 -6.22 -27.70 -6.84
C GLU A 74 -6.86 -29.09 -7.04
N GLU A 75 -7.06 -29.90 -5.98
CA GLU A 75 -7.52 -31.29 -6.15
C GLU A 75 -9.04 -31.52 -6.10
N HIS A 76 -9.89 -30.54 -5.76
CA HIS A 76 -11.33 -30.79 -5.53
C HIS A 76 -12.31 -29.79 -6.14
N VAL A 77 -11.95 -29.05 -7.19
CA VAL A 77 -12.97 -28.31 -7.99
C VAL A 77 -13.50 -29.22 -9.10
N THR A 78 -14.28 -30.23 -8.73
CA THR A 78 -15.22 -30.84 -9.70
C THR A 78 -16.46 -29.95 -9.74
N VAL A 79 -16.60 -29.22 -10.84
CA VAL A 79 -17.77 -28.40 -11.14
C VAL A 79 -19.01 -29.31 -11.20
N MET A 80 -19.90 -29.20 -10.23
CA MET A 80 -21.24 -29.79 -10.30
C MET A 80 -22.13 -28.85 -11.12
N THR A 81 -22.13 -28.99 -12.44
CA THR A 81 -23.22 -28.43 -13.26
C THR A 81 -24.44 -29.32 -13.11
N GLN A 82 -25.55 -28.75 -12.66
CA GLN A 82 -26.88 -29.36 -12.74
C GLN A 82 -27.54 -28.99 -14.08
#